data_AF-A0A7X5JC25-F1
#
_entry.id   AF-A0A7X5JC25-F1
#
_cell.length_a   1.000
_cell.length_b   1.000
_cell.length_c   1.000
_cell.angle_alpha   90.00
_cell.angle_beta   90.00
_cell.angle_gamma   90.00
#
_symmetry.space_group_name_H-M   'P 1'
#
loop_
_entity.id
_entity.type
_entity.pdbx_description
1 polymer ?
#
loop_
_entity_poly.entity_id
_entity_poly.type
_entity_poly.pdbx_seq_one_letter_code
_entity_poly.pdbx_strand_id
1 'polypeptide(L)'
;MRKDRNKALNLRLSGKSYNEITKILDVPKSTLSGWFSGLELSEKSRKKILERVRKKSLEGLLKRNKNQTALAIKRKIDIRSRASKEIDSISKKNLFFIGITLYWAEGYKRPIIKNGRELTYHSVSLTNSDPDLIKVYLRFLKEICSVPENKINADIRIFKHQNADNLLKYWEKTTGIKKEKFGKVYYGISKSSLGKRPFNRLQYGTIQIRVNDTKLFHRIMGWINGLKKFGNLKHQ
;
A
#
# COMPACT_ATOMS: atom_id res chain seq x y z
N MET A 1 51.69 21.09 -37.03
CA MET A 1 50.44 20.32 -37.26
C MET A 1 50.40 19.13 -36.31
N ARG A 2 49.29 18.90 -35.58
CA ARG A 2 49.14 17.71 -34.73
C ARG A 2 49.20 16.45 -35.60
N LYS A 3 50.08 15.50 -35.27
CA LYS A 3 50.26 14.23 -36.02
C LYS A 3 49.12 13.22 -35.79
N ASP A 4 48.19 13.53 -34.89
CA ASP A 4 47.16 12.61 -34.42
C ASP A 4 45.93 12.51 -35.32
N ARG A 5 45.82 13.35 -36.36
CA ARG A 5 44.63 13.43 -37.22
C ARG A 5 44.30 12.10 -37.90
N ASN A 6 45.30 11.40 -38.45
CA ASN A 6 45.09 10.12 -39.13
C ASN A 6 44.68 9.02 -38.14
N LYS A 7 45.29 9.00 -36.95
CA LYS A 7 44.89 8.08 -35.86
C LYS A 7 43.46 8.36 -35.40
N ALA A 8 43.09 9.63 -35.23
CA ALA A 8 41.75 10.06 -34.87
C ALA A 8 40.71 9.69 -35.95
N LEU A 9 41.07 9.77 -37.23
CA LEU A 9 40.22 9.37 -38.36
C LEU A 9 39.91 7.87 -38.33
N ASN A 10 40.92 7.02 -38.16
CA ASN A 10 40.75 5.57 -38.06
C ASN A 10 39.86 5.18 -36.85
N LEU A 11 40.10 5.83 -35.70
CA LEU A 11 39.25 5.64 -34.52
C LEU A 11 37.80 6.11 -34.79
N ARG A 12 37.62 7.22 -35.50
CA ARG A 12 36.29 7.74 -35.84
C ARG A 12 35.55 6.82 -36.79
N LEU A 13 36.20 6.36 -37.86
CA LEU A 13 35.64 5.42 -38.84
C LEU A 13 35.32 4.04 -38.24
N SER A 14 36.05 3.59 -37.22
CA SER A 14 35.73 2.35 -36.50
C SER A 14 34.52 2.46 -35.53
N GLY A 15 33.93 3.65 -35.39
CA GLY A 15 32.75 3.90 -34.56
C GLY A 15 33.06 4.36 -33.13
N LYS A 16 34.17 5.09 -32.92
CA LYS A 16 34.44 5.81 -31.67
C LYS A 16 33.79 7.21 -31.71
N SER A 17 33.24 7.63 -30.57
CA SER A 17 32.73 8.99 -30.36
C SER A 17 33.88 9.98 -30.15
N TYR A 18 33.64 11.28 -30.36
CA TYR A 18 34.65 12.31 -30.06
C TYR A 18 35.12 12.25 -28.61
N ASN A 19 34.23 11.96 -27.66
CA ASN A 19 34.60 11.78 -26.26
C ASN A 19 35.60 10.64 -26.02
N GLU A 20 35.49 9.55 -26.79
CA GLU A 20 36.43 8.43 -26.70
C GLU A 20 37.76 8.76 -27.35
N ILE A 21 37.73 9.42 -28.51
CA ILE A 21 38.95 9.84 -29.22
C ILE A 21 39.73 10.86 -28.40
N THR A 22 39.05 11.84 -27.79
CA THR A 22 39.66 12.78 -26.85
C THR A 22 40.31 12.05 -25.67
N LYS A 23 39.67 11.03 -25.09
CA LYS A 23 40.27 10.26 -23.98
C LYS A 23 41.50 9.43 -24.40
N ILE A 24 41.57 8.99 -25.65
CA ILE A 24 42.65 8.13 -26.16
C ILE A 24 43.86 8.96 -26.62
N LEU A 25 43.60 10.09 -27.30
CA LEU A 25 44.62 10.88 -27.99
C LEU A 25 44.84 12.27 -27.38
N ASP A 26 44.11 12.63 -26.32
CA ASP A 26 44.13 13.95 -25.68
C ASP A 26 43.91 15.12 -26.68
N VAL A 27 43.03 14.88 -27.65
CA VAL A 27 42.66 15.88 -28.66
C VAL A 27 41.37 16.59 -28.24
N PRO A 28 41.36 17.94 -28.17
CA PRO A 28 40.15 18.69 -27.85
C PRO A 28 38.99 18.38 -28.80
N LYS A 29 37.76 18.33 -28.28
CA LYS A 29 36.57 18.04 -29.09
C LYS A 29 36.32 19.08 -30.18
N SER A 30 36.65 20.35 -29.92
CA SER A 30 36.58 21.43 -30.91
C SER A 30 37.45 21.12 -32.13
N THR A 31 38.66 20.60 -31.91
CA THR A 31 39.57 20.16 -32.97
C THR A 31 39.01 18.97 -33.75
N LEU A 32 38.45 17.95 -33.05
CA LEU A 32 37.81 16.80 -33.71
C LEU A 32 36.57 17.22 -34.53
N SER A 33 35.79 18.17 -34.02
CA SER A 33 34.63 18.73 -34.72
C SER A 33 35.05 19.48 -35.98
N GLY A 34 36.10 20.29 -35.91
CA GLY A 34 36.65 20.97 -37.08
C GLY A 34 37.21 20.00 -38.13
N TRP A 35 37.83 18.90 -37.72
CA TRP A 35 38.40 17.91 -38.66
C TRP A 35 37.37 17.01 -39.33
N PHE A 36 36.28 16.69 -38.64
CA PHE A 36 35.35 15.63 -39.06
C PHE A 36 33.90 16.14 -39.19
N SER A 37 33.68 17.45 -39.28
CA SER A 37 32.34 18.05 -39.46
C SER A 37 31.62 17.56 -40.72
N GLY A 38 32.35 17.42 -41.83
CA GLY A 38 31.83 16.91 -43.11
C GLY A 38 32.04 15.41 -43.33
N LEU A 39 32.46 14.65 -42.31
CA LEU A 39 32.75 13.22 -42.48
C LEU A 39 31.47 12.38 -42.40
N GLU A 40 31.10 11.74 -43.50
CA GLU A 40 30.03 10.74 -43.51
C GLU A 40 30.51 9.40 -42.96
N LEU A 41 29.89 8.95 -41.87
CA LEU A 41 30.16 7.64 -41.28
C LEU A 41 29.31 6.58 -41.93
N SER A 42 29.90 5.40 -42.13
CA SER A 42 29.14 4.20 -42.51
C SER A 42 28.01 3.91 -41.52
N GLU A 43 26.93 3.32 -42.01
CA GLU A 43 25.77 2.97 -41.20
C GLU A 43 26.15 2.11 -39.99
N LYS A 44 27.07 1.15 -40.20
CA LYS A 44 27.61 0.27 -39.14
C LYS A 44 28.29 1.06 -38.02
N SER A 45 29.13 2.04 -38.37
CA SER A 45 29.86 2.85 -37.39
C SER A 45 28.95 3.85 -36.69
N ARG A 46 27.97 4.43 -37.41
CA ARG A 46 26.91 5.26 -36.84
C ARG A 46 26.06 4.49 -35.84
N LYS A 47 25.61 3.28 -36.19
CA LYS A 47 24.82 2.40 -35.32
C LYS A 47 25.57 2.03 -34.04
N LYS A 48 26.86 1.66 -34.13
CA LYS A 48 27.71 1.39 -32.96
C LYS A 48 27.78 2.55 -31.98
N ILE A 49 27.88 3.79 -32.48
CA ILE A 49 27.92 4.98 -31.63
C ILE A 49 26.55 5.19 -30.95
N LEU A 50 25.46 5.10 -31.72
CA LEU A 50 24.09 5.29 -31.21
C LEU A 50 23.72 4.25 -30.15
N GLU A 51 24.02 2.97 -30.38
CA GLU A 51 23.79 1.89 -29.40
C GLU A 51 24.55 2.13 -28.10
N ARG A 52 25.80 2.58 -28.18
CA ARG A 52 26.62 2.90 -27.01
C ARG A 52 26.04 4.07 -26.22
N VAL A 53 25.58 5.12 -26.90
CA VAL A 53 24.91 6.28 -26.27
C VAL A 53 23.61 5.84 -25.59
N ARG A 54 22.77 5.06 -26.28
CA ARG A 54 21.54 4.49 -25.72
C ARG A 54 21.83 3.64 -24.48
N LYS A 55 22.83 2.75 -24.55
CA LYS A 55 23.23 1.91 -23.41
C LYS A 55 23.63 2.75 -22.20
N LYS A 56 24.51 3.74 -22.36
CA LYS A 56 24.93 4.64 -21.27
C LYS A 56 23.79 5.47 -20.71
N SER A 57 22.88 5.95 -21.56
CA SER A 57 21.69 6.68 -21.14
C SER A 57 20.78 5.79 -20.29
N LEU A 58 20.52 4.56 -20.75
CA LEU A 58 19.74 3.57 -20.03
C LEU A 58 20.37 3.22 -18.68
N GLU A 59 21.69 2.97 -18.64
CA GLU A 59 22.44 2.73 -17.39
C GLU A 59 22.31 3.91 -16.42
N GLY A 60 22.42 5.15 -16.91
CA GLY A 60 22.25 6.37 -16.11
C GLY A 60 20.84 6.50 -15.54
N LEU A 61 19.82 6.24 -16.35
CA LEU A 61 18.41 6.24 -15.94
C LEU A 61 18.14 5.14 -14.88
N LEU A 62 18.63 3.92 -15.10
CA LEU A 62 18.48 2.82 -14.15
C LEU A 62 19.15 3.14 -12.81
N LYS A 63 20.37 3.71 -12.83
CA LYS A 63 21.08 4.14 -11.61
C LYS A 63 20.32 5.24 -10.88
N ARG A 64 19.83 6.26 -11.60
CA ARG A 64 19.03 7.35 -11.04
C ARG A 64 17.75 6.82 -10.40
N ASN A 65 17.02 5.95 -11.10
CA ASN A 65 15.78 5.36 -10.61
C ASN A 65 16.02 4.53 -9.34
N LYS A 66 17.06 3.68 -9.31
CA LYS A 66 17.43 2.93 -8.11
C LYS A 66 17.72 3.85 -6.92
N ASN A 67 18.51 4.91 -7.13
CA ASN A 67 18.84 5.87 -6.09
C ASN A 67 17.59 6.64 -5.61
N GLN A 68 16.71 7.06 -6.52
CA GLN A 68 15.45 7.72 -6.18
C GLN A 68 14.54 6.81 -5.36
N THR A 69 14.42 5.53 -5.72
CA THR A 69 13.67 4.53 -4.96
C THR A 69 14.23 4.38 -3.55
N ALA A 70 15.55 4.25 -3.41
CA ALA A 70 16.19 4.15 -2.09
C ALA A 70 15.93 5.40 -1.23
N LEU A 71 16.08 6.60 -1.81
CA LEU A 71 15.78 7.87 -1.14
C LEU A 71 14.30 8.01 -0.78
N ALA A 72 13.39 7.52 -1.63
CA ALA A 72 11.95 7.52 -1.34
C ALA A 72 11.60 6.56 -0.21
N ILE A 73 12.21 5.37 -0.16
CA ILE A 73 12.04 4.41 0.94
C ILE A 73 12.54 5.01 2.25
N LYS A 74 13.74 5.62 2.25
CA LYS A 74 14.29 6.28 3.45
C LYS A 74 13.37 7.40 3.94
N ARG A 75 12.93 8.29 3.04
CA ARG A 75 11.97 9.36 3.37
C ARG A 75 10.66 8.81 3.94
N LYS A 76 10.11 7.76 3.33
CA LYS A 76 8.88 7.09 3.80
C LYS A 76 9.04 6.57 5.23
N ILE A 77 10.14 5.86 5.52
CA ILE A 77 10.38 5.29 6.85
C ILE A 77 10.51 6.41 7.89
N ASP A 78 11.28 7.43 7.57
CA ASP A 78 11.56 8.56 8.44
C ASP A 78 10.30 9.39 8.74
N ILE A 79 9.53 9.77 7.71
CA ILE A 79 8.24 10.46 7.89
C ILE A 79 7.28 9.64 8.75
N ARG A 80 7.14 8.34 8.48
CA ARG A 80 6.26 7.47 9.26
C ARG A 80 6.70 7.34 10.71
N SER A 81 8.01 7.21 10.96
CA SER A 81 8.57 7.07 12.30
C SER A 81 8.41 8.35 13.12
N ARG A 82 8.54 9.51 12.48
CA ARG A 82 8.28 10.80 13.14
C ARG A 82 6.80 10.99 13.43
N ALA A 83 5.94 10.81 12.43
CA ALA A 83 4.48 10.94 12.60
C ALA A 83 3.91 9.94 13.62
N SER A 84 4.44 8.72 13.72
CA SER A 84 3.97 7.76 14.73
C SER A 84 4.23 8.22 16.16
N LYS A 85 5.23 9.08 16.39
CA LYS A 85 5.55 9.64 17.70
C LYS A 85 4.70 10.85 18.06
N GLU A 86 3.94 11.40 17.12
CA GLU A 86 2.98 12.48 17.41
C GLU A 86 1.75 11.96 18.18
N ILE A 87 1.56 10.64 18.22
CA ILE A 87 0.50 9.97 18.98
C ILE A 87 1.13 9.33 20.22
N ASP A 88 1.22 10.09 21.31
CA ASP A 88 1.82 9.61 22.56
C ASP A 88 0.91 8.66 23.34
N SER A 89 -0.39 9.00 23.44
CA SER A 89 -1.36 8.22 24.22
C SER A 89 -2.79 8.38 23.71
N ILE A 90 -3.64 7.40 24.06
CA ILE A 90 -5.06 7.39 23.70
C ILE A 90 -5.89 7.42 24.99
N SER A 91 -6.52 8.56 25.27
CA SER A 91 -7.49 8.68 26.37
C SER A 91 -8.78 7.91 26.05
N LYS A 92 -9.63 7.66 27.06
CA LYS A 92 -10.97 7.07 26.85
C LYS A 92 -11.83 7.92 25.91
N LYS A 93 -11.71 9.25 25.98
CA LYS A 93 -12.42 10.17 25.07
C LYS A 93 -11.92 10.02 23.62
N ASN A 94 -10.61 9.88 23.42
CA ASN A 94 -10.03 9.62 22.10
C ASN A 94 -10.52 8.27 21.55
N LEU A 95 -10.47 7.22 22.38
CA LEU A 95 -10.92 5.87 22.00
C LEU A 95 -12.42 5.84 21.66
N PHE A 96 -13.24 6.61 22.39
CA PHE A 96 -14.67 6.76 22.08
C PHE A 96 -14.88 7.27 20.65
N PHE A 97 -14.24 8.39 20.27
CA PHE A 97 -14.38 8.93 18.92
C PHE A 97 -13.77 8.02 17.84
N ILE A 98 -12.60 7.44 18.09
CA ILE A 98 -11.96 6.48 17.18
C ILE A 98 -12.88 5.27 16.95
N GLY A 99 -13.46 4.70 18.00
CA GLY A 99 -14.35 3.55 17.88
C GLY A 99 -15.64 3.86 17.13
N ILE A 100 -16.23 5.04 17.37
CA ILE A 100 -17.40 5.50 16.62
C ILE A 100 -17.08 5.69 15.15
N THR A 101 -15.96 6.37 14.82
CA THR A 101 -15.59 6.63 13.42
C THR A 101 -15.19 5.35 12.70
N LEU A 102 -14.52 4.41 13.37
CA LEU A 102 -14.25 3.06 12.84
C LEU A 102 -15.55 2.32 12.52
N TYR A 103 -16.52 2.31 13.43
CA TYR A 103 -17.81 1.69 13.16
C TYR A 103 -18.59 2.44 12.06
N TRP A 104 -18.48 3.76 12.01
CA TRP A 104 -19.08 4.55 10.95
C TRP A 104 -18.47 4.24 9.57
N ALA A 105 -17.16 4.03 9.49
CA ALA A 105 -16.47 3.66 8.25
C ALA A 105 -16.71 2.19 7.87
N GLU A 106 -16.42 1.26 8.77
CA GLU A 106 -16.28 -0.18 8.48
C GLU A 106 -17.41 -1.05 9.08
N GLY A 107 -18.21 -0.49 9.98
CA GLY A 107 -19.29 -1.21 10.67
C GLY A 107 -20.52 -1.47 9.77
N TYR A 108 -21.20 -2.58 10.01
CA TYR A 108 -22.46 -2.90 9.34
C TYR A 108 -23.61 -2.08 9.95
N LYS A 109 -24.17 -1.16 9.16
CA LYS A 109 -25.18 -0.19 9.60
C LYS A 109 -26.56 -0.39 8.98
N ARG A 110 -26.69 -1.30 8.02
CA ARG A 110 -27.93 -1.50 7.27
C ARG A 110 -28.90 -2.35 8.10
N PRO A 111 -30.20 -2.01 8.10
CA PRO A 111 -31.19 -2.92 8.63
C PRO A 111 -31.18 -4.24 7.88
N ILE A 112 -31.45 -5.33 8.62
CA ILE A 112 -31.58 -6.65 8.03
C ILE A 112 -33.05 -6.82 7.64
N ILE A 113 -33.33 -7.04 6.36
CA ILE A 113 -34.68 -7.30 5.87
C ILE A 113 -34.85 -8.80 5.67
N LYS A 114 -35.91 -9.39 6.23
CA LYS A 114 -36.30 -10.79 6.04
C LYS A 114 -37.78 -10.84 5.67
N ASN A 115 -38.10 -11.50 4.56
CA ASN A 115 -39.47 -11.63 4.05
C ASN A 115 -40.19 -10.26 3.91
N GLY A 116 -39.49 -9.25 3.38
CA GLY A 116 -40.02 -7.90 3.18
C GLY A 116 -40.19 -7.08 4.47
N ARG A 117 -39.80 -7.59 5.63
CA ARG A 117 -39.89 -6.89 6.92
C ARG A 117 -38.51 -6.62 7.51
N GLU A 118 -38.34 -5.42 8.05
CA GLU A 118 -37.15 -5.07 8.81
C GLU A 118 -37.13 -5.85 10.13
N LEU A 119 -36.00 -6.51 10.41
CA LEU A 119 -35.80 -7.21 11.66
C LEU A 119 -35.49 -6.21 12.76
N THR A 120 -36.12 -6.39 13.91
CA THR A 120 -35.94 -5.54 15.09
C THR A 120 -34.64 -5.81 15.84
N TYR A 121 -33.96 -6.92 15.54
CA TYR A 121 -32.67 -7.25 16.15
C TYR A 121 -31.51 -6.79 15.26
N HIS A 122 -30.59 -6.03 15.85
CA HIS A 122 -29.39 -5.55 15.18
C HIS A 122 -28.14 -5.99 15.93
N SER A 123 -27.13 -6.41 15.18
CA SER A 123 -25.81 -6.71 15.73
C SER A 123 -24.85 -5.57 15.45
N VAL A 124 -23.99 -5.30 16.41
CA VAL A 124 -22.84 -4.43 16.25
C VAL A 124 -21.75 -5.29 15.64
N SER A 125 -21.53 -5.13 14.33
CA SER A 125 -20.50 -5.88 13.62
C SER A 125 -19.60 -5.01 12.76
N LEU A 126 -18.32 -5.38 12.70
CA LEU A 126 -17.28 -4.74 11.89
C LEU A 126 -16.41 -5.84 11.29
N THR A 127 -16.09 -5.72 10.01
CA THR A 127 -15.26 -6.70 9.29
C THR A 127 -14.02 -6.02 8.74
N ASN A 128 -12.83 -6.56 9.02
CA ASN A 128 -11.58 -6.05 8.47
C ASN A 128 -10.51 -7.15 8.34
N SER A 129 -9.45 -6.89 7.58
CA SER A 129 -8.28 -7.77 7.45
C SER A 129 -7.08 -7.30 8.27
N ASP A 130 -7.05 -6.03 8.69
CA ASP A 130 -5.97 -5.46 9.47
C ASP A 130 -6.11 -5.88 10.95
N PRO A 131 -5.13 -6.64 11.50
CA PRO A 131 -5.20 -7.12 12.88
C PRO A 131 -5.15 -6.01 13.92
N ASP A 132 -4.42 -4.92 13.66
CA ASP A 132 -4.25 -3.85 14.63
C ASP A 132 -5.49 -2.95 14.69
N LEU A 133 -6.17 -2.74 13.55
CA LEU A 133 -7.50 -2.12 13.52
C LEU A 133 -8.50 -2.92 14.34
N ILE A 134 -8.52 -4.25 14.19
CA ILE A 134 -9.41 -5.13 14.95
C ILE A 134 -9.14 -5.04 16.45
N LYS A 135 -7.87 -4.97 16.89
CA LYS A 135 -7.53 -4.77 18.31
C LYS A 135 -8.07 -3.44 18.84
N VAL A 136 -7.93 -2.35 18.09
CA VAL A 136 -8.47 -1.03 18.49
C VAL A 136 -10.00 -1.10 18.61
N TYR A 137 -10.66 -1.77 17.67
CA TYR A 137 -12.11 -1.95 17.74
C TYR A 137 -12.56 -2.81 18.94
N LEU A 138 -11.83 -3.89 19.26
CA LEU A 138 -12.08 -4.70 20.45
C LEU A 138 -11.89 -3.90 21.74
N ARG A 139 -10.87 -3.03 21.81
CA ARG A 139 -10.68 -2.10 22.94
C ARG A 139 -11.87 -1.15 23.08
N PHE A 140 -12.37 -0.58 21.98
CA PHE A 140 -13.58 0.25 22.01
C PHE A 140 -14.78 -0.52 22.58
N LEU A 141 -15.04 -1.75 22.10
CA LEU A 141 -16.14 -2.56 22.59
C LEU A 141 -16.02 -2.86 24.10
N LYS A 142 -14.82 -3.22 24.57
CA LYS A 142 -14.59 -3.58 25.97
C LYS A 142 -14.55 -2.37 26.90
N GLU A 143 -13.81 -1.33 26.55
CA GLU A 143 -13.50 -0.21 27.45
C GLU A 143 -14.55 0.92 27.41
N ILE A 144 -15.20 1.14 26.26
CA ILE A 144 -16.14 2.25 26.05
C ILE A 144 -17.58 1.76 26.03
N CYS A 145 -17.83 0.66 25.34
CA CYS A 145 -19.16 0.06 25.27
C CYS A 145 -19.44 -0.92 26.42
N SER A 146 -18.44 -1.24 27.25
CA SER A 146 -18.52 -2.17 28.38
C SER A 146 -19.07 -3.54 27.98
N VAL A 147 -18.74 -4.02 26.77
CA VAL A 147 -19.18 -5.32 26.28
C VAL A 147 -18.39 -6.43 26.97
N PRO A 148 -19.05 -7.37 27.66
CA PRO A 148 -18.40 -8.55 28.23
C PRO A 148 -17.77 -9.43 27.15
N GLU A 149 -16.61 -10.01 27.43
CA GLU A 149 -15.86 -10.82 26.44
C GLU A 149 -16.67 -12.00 25.90
N ASN A 150 -17.51 -12.62 26.73
CA ASN A 150 -18.36 -13.74 26.34
C ASN A 150 -19.47 -13.36 25.35
N LYS A 151 -19.76 -12.07 25.15
CA LYS A 151 -20.71 -11.57 24.15
C LYS A 151 -20.05 -11.22 22.80
N ILE A 152 -18.72 -11.22 22.74
CA ILE A 152 -17.96 -10.94 21.52
C ILE A 152 -17.79 -12.26 20.76
N ASN A 153 -18.36 -12.32 19.56
CA ASN A 153 -18.22 -13.44 18.65
C ASN A 153 -17.39 -13.01 17.44
N ALA A 154 -16.78 -13.98 16.78
CA ALA A 154 -16.02 -13.76 15.56
C ALA A 154 -16.44 -14.72 14.46
N ASP A 155 -16.37 -14.27 13.21
CA ASP A 155 -16.48 -15.13 12.04
C ASP A 155 -15.33 -14.78 11.10
N ILE A 156 -14.73 -15.78 10.44
CA ILE A 156 -13.64 -15.52 9.51
C ILE A 156 -14.09 -15.82 8.09
N ARG A 157 -13.65 -14.99 7.15
CA ARG A 157 -13.78 -15.24 5.72
C ARG A 157 -12.40 -15.42 5.12
N ILE A 158 -12.20 -16.57 4.51
CA ILE A 158 -10.92 -17.05 3.97
C ILE A 158 -11.09 -17.46 2.50
N PHE A 159 -9.98 -17.71 1.82
CA PHE A 159 -9.96 -18.16 0.43
C PHE A 159 -9.70 -19.66 0.34
N LYS A 160 -10.12 -20.30 -0.76
CA LYS A 160 -9.98 -21.76 -0.95
C LYS A 160 -8.56 -22.30 -0.78
N HIS A 161 -7.55 -21.50 -1.09
CA HIS A 161 -6.14 -21.90 -0.98
C HIS A 161 -5.56 -21.75 0.44
N GLN A 162 -6.35 -21.23 1.39
CA GLN A 162 -5.90 -20.98 2.76
C GLN A 162 -6.35 -22.09 3.70
N ASN A 163 -5.51 -22.39 4.69
CA ASN A 163 -5.83 -23.36 5.74
C ASN A 163 -6.65 -22.70 6.85
N ALA A 164 -7.89 -23.18 7.05
CA ALA A 164 -8.83 -22.62 8.02
C ALA A 164 -8.31 -22.70 9.47
N ASP A 165 -7.73 -23.83 9.88
CA ASP A 165 -7.25 -24.04 11.25
C ASP A 165 -6.11 -23.10 11.60
N ASN A 166 -5.17 -22.88 10.68
CA ASN A 166 -4.07 -21.95 10.86
C ASN A 166 -4.58 -20.51 11.00
N LEU A 167 -5.59 -20.12 10.22
CA LEU A 167 -6.17 -18.78 10.31
C LEU A 167 -7.02 -18.58 11.55
N LEU A 168 -7.74 -19.61 12.00
CA LEU A 168 -8.44 -19.56 13.30
C LEU A 168 -7.45 -19.37 14.44
N LYS A 169 -6.37 -20.16 14.49
CA LYS A 169 -5.30 -20.02 15.51
C LYS A 169 -4.66 -18.63 15.48
N TYR A 170 -4.41 -18.11 14.27
CA TYR A 170 -3.89 -16.75 14.10
C TYR A 170 -4.82 -15.70 14.70
N TRP A 171 -6.11 -15.76 14.38
CA TRP A 171 -7.09 -14.79 14.86
C TRP A 171 -7.40 -14.94 16.34
N GLU A 172 -7.44 -16.16 16.87
CA GLU A 172 -7.52 -16.44 18.31
C GLU A 172 -6.35 -15.78 19.05
N LYS A 173 -5.11 -16.03 18.62
CA LYS A 173 -3.92 -15.39 19.21
C LYS A 173 -3.95 -13.86 19.10
N THR A 174 -4.41 -13.34 17.97
CA THR A 174 -4.41 -11.90 17.69
C THR A 174 -5.46 -11.14 18.49
N THR A 175 -6.63 -11.74 18.68
CA THR A 175 -7.80 -11.07 19.30
C THR A 175 -8.02 -11.45 20.76
N GLY A 176 -7.48 -12.58 21.21
CA GLY A 176 -7.79 -13.18 22.50
C GLY A 176 -9.20 -13.78 22.59
N ILE A 177 -9.95 -13.82 21.48
CA ILE A 177 -11.26 -14.46 21.43
C ILE A 177 -11.03 -15.97 21.41
N LYS A 178 -11.68 -16.71 22.31
CA LYS A 178 -11.55 -18.16 22.35
C LYS A 178 -12.18 -18.82 21.13
N LYS A 179 -11.62 -19.95 20.68
CA LYS A 179 -12.11 -20.71 19.52
C LYS A 179 -13.62 -20.99 19.55
N GLU A 180 -14.25 -21.21 20.71
CA GLU A 180 -15.69 -21.51 20.81
C GLU A 180 -16.59 -20.31 20.45
N LYS A 181 -16.02 -19.10 20.42
CA LYS A 181 -16.70 -17.87 19.99
C LYS A 181 -16.50 -17.60 18.50
N PHE A 182 -15.70 -18.41 17.80
CA PHE A 182 -15.64 -18.39 16.36
C PHE A 182 -16.82 -19.19 15.79
N GLY A 183 -17.67 -18.52 15.03
CA GLY A 183 -18.80 -19.11 14.35
C GLY A 183 -18.38 -19.78 13.05
N LYS A 184 -18.86 -19.23 11.92
CA LYS A 184 -18.69 -19.85 10.61
C LYS A 184 -17.39 -19.40 9.94
N VAL A 185 -16.69 -20.36 9.33
CA VAL A 185 -15.62 -20.09 8.36
C VAL A 185 -16.25 -19.99 6.98
N TYR A 186 -16.19 -18.80 6.38
CA TYR A 186 -16.73 -18.53 5.06
C TYR A 186 -15.65 -18.59 4.00
N TYR A 187 -15.86 -19.38 2.95
CA TYR A 187 -14.97 -19.39 1.79
C TYR A 187 -15.41 -18.31 0.80
N GLY A 188 -14.67 -17.21 0.76
CA GLY A 188 -14.89 -16.11 -0.17
C GLY A 188 -14.38 -16.44 -1.56
N ILE A 189 -15.24 -16.26 -2.57
CA ILE A 189 -14.82 -16.20 -3.98
C ILE A 189 -14.85 -14.72 -4.37
N SER A 190 -13.70 -14.10 -4.60
CA SER A 190 -13.66 -12.73 -5.11
C SER A 190 -13.97 -12.72 -6.60
N LYS A 191 -15.26 -12.87 -6.95
CA LYS A 191 -15.76 -12.70 -8.32
C LYS A 191 -15.34 -11.34 -8.90
N SER A 192 -15.33 -10.30 -8.06
CA SER A 192 -14.92 -8.94 -8.40
C SER A 192 -13.42 -8.77 -8.70
N SER A 193 -12.56 -9.71 -8.29
CA SER A 193 -11.15 -9.65 -8.65
C SER A 193 -10.86 -10.13 -10.07
N LEU A 194 -11.79 -10.86 -10.70
CA LEU A 194 -11.58 -11.57 -11.97
C LEU A 194 -10.26 -12.37 -12.01
N GLY A 195 -9.74 -12.80 -10.86
CA GLY A 195 -8.43 -13.45 -10.75
C GLY A 195 -7.21 -12.52 -10.97
N LYS A 196 -7.41 -11.22 -11.20
CA LYS A 196 -6.35 -10.24 -11.48
C LYS A 196 -5.60 -9.74 -10.25
N ARG A 197 -6.12 -10.00 -9.04
CA ARG A 197 -5.49 -9.58 -7.79
C ARG A 197 -4.52 -10.65 -7.29
N PRO A 198 -3.38 -10.27 -6.69
CA PRO A 198 -2.48 -11.24 -6.07
C PRO A 198 -3.22 -12.11 -5.05
N PHE A 199 -3.03 -13.42 -5.13
CA PHE A 199 -3.73 -14.39 -4.29
C PHE A 199 -3.45 -14.19 -2.80
N ASN A 200 -2.27 -13.67 -2.46
CA ASN A 200 -1.76 -13.49 -1.10
C ASN A 200 -2.13 -12.13 -0.46
N ARG A 201 -2.91 -11.27 -1.14
CA ARG A 201 -3.21 -9.91 -0.64
C ARG A 201 -3.90 -9.90 0.73
N LEU A 202 -4.68 -10.94 1.02
CA LEU A 202 -5.38 -11.12 2.29
C LEU A 202 -4.84 -12.38 2.96
N GLN A 203 -3.57 -12.35 3.33
CA GLN A 203 -2.83 -13.49 3.89
C GLN A 203 -3.58 -14.17 5.04
N TYR A 204 -4.30 -13.40 5.86
CA TYR A 204 -5.07 -13.90 7.00
C TYR A 204 -6.60 -13.88 6.79
N GLY A 205 -7.04 -13.66 5.55
CA GLY A 205 -8.45 -13.44 5.24
C GLY A 205 -8.97 -12.14 5.85
N THR A 206 -10.26 -12.14 6.21
CA THR A 206 -10.90 -11.07 6.98
C THR A 206 -11.61 -11.67 8.17
N ILE A 207 -11.62 -10.97 9.30
CA ILE A 207 -12.41 -11.31 10.48
C ILE A 207 -13.57 -10.34 10.61
N GLN A 208 -14.75 -10.86 10.94
CA GLN A 208 -15.90 -10.11 11.40
C GLN A 208 -16.00 -10.25 12.90
N ILE A 209 -15.92 -9.14 13.63
CA ILE A 209 -16.26 -9.07 15.05
C ILE A 209 -17.74 -8.75 15.16
N ARG A 210 -18.48 -9.46 16.01
CA ARG A 210 -19.94 -9.34 16.15
C ARG A 210 -20.38 -9.41 17.60
N VAL A 211 -21.21 -8.44 17.99
CA VAL A 211 -21.91 -8.40 19.28
C VAL A 211 -23.40 -8.29 18.99
N ASN A 212 -24.18 -9.28 19.45
CA ASN A 212 -25.64 -9.29 19.27
C ASN A 212 -26.29 -8.45 20.38
N ASP A 213 -26.31 -7.13 20.20
CA ASP A 213 -26.89 -6.19 21.14
C ASP A 213 -27.53 -5.00 20.40
N THR A 214 -28.85 -5.06 20.24
CA THR A 214 -29.64 -4.04 19.55
C THR A 214 -29.58 -2.68 20.24
N LYS A 215 -29.56 -2.65 21.59
CA LYS A 215 -29.49 -1.38 22.35
C LYS A 215 -28.15 -0.69 22.08
N LEU A 216 -27.06 -1.47 22.10
CA LEU A 216 -25.74 -0.95 21.77
C LEU A 216 -25.66 -0.46 20.32
N PHE A 217 -26.25 -1.19 19.37
CA PHE A 217 -26.32 -0.76 17.97
C PHE A 217 -26.94 0.63 17.83
N HIS A 218 -28.13 0.85 18.40
CA HIS A 218 -28.78 2.15 18.31
C HIS A 218 -28.04 3.24 19.08
N ARG A 219 -27.38 2.91 20.20
CA ARG A 219 -26.52 3.85 20.93
C ARG A 219 -25.35 4.33 20.06
N ILE A 220 -24.69 3.42 19.35
CA ILE A 220 -23.61 3.77 18.40
C ILE A 220 -24.15 4.59 17.23
N MET A 221 -25.30 4.22 16.65
CA MET A 221 -25.94 4.99 15.59
C MET A 221 -26.32 6.41 16.05
N GLY A 222 -26.79 6.56 17.29
CA GLY A 222 -27.04 7.86 17.92
C GLY A 222 -25.77 8.70 18.04
N TRP A 223 -24.66 8.11 18.47
CA TRP A 223 -23.35 8.78 18.50
C TRP A 223 -22.88 9.25 17.12
N ILE A 224 -23.06 8.41 16.09
CA ILE A 224 -22.76 8.78 14.70
C ILE A 224 -23.61 9.97 14.27
N ASN A 225 -24.91 9.96 14.58
CA ASN A 225 -25.79 11.09 14.26
C ASN A 225 -25.36 12.37 14.98
N GLY A 226 -24.87 12.26 16.23
CA GLY A 226 -24.26 13.37 16.94
C GLY A 226 -23.03 13.94 16.21
N LEU A 227 -22.11 13.07 15.78
CA LEU A 227 -20.91 13.48 15.02
C LEU A 227 -21.24 14.17 13.70
N LYS A 228 -22.23 13.66 12.95
CA LYS A 228 -22.65 14.24 11.66
C LYS A 228 -23.03 15.71 11.77
N LYS A 229 -23.58 16.16 12.90
CA LYS A 229 -23.97 17.56 13.11
C LYS A 229 -22.79 18.53 13.05
N PHE A 230 -21.57 18.05 13.27
CA PHE A 230 -20.34 18.85 13.21
C PHE A 230 -19.66 18.80 11.83
N GLY A 231 -20.27 18.15 10.83
CA GLY A 231 -19.72 18.04 9.48
C GLY A 231 -19.89 19.28 8.60
N ASN A 232 -20.71 20.25 9.03
CA ASN A 232 -20.87 21.50 8.31
C ASN A 232 -19.63 22.37 8.53
N LEU A 233 -18.86 22.61 7.47
CA LEU A 233 -17.78 23.58 7.49
C LEU A 233 -18.39 24.96 7.79
N LYS A 234 -18.00 25.58 8.90
CA LYS A 234 -18.25 27.02 9.06
C LYS A 234 -17.43 27.71 7.97
N HIS A 235 -18.09 28.29 6.98
CA HIS A 235 -17.43 29.25 6.11
C HIS A 235 -16.97 30.41 7.00
N GLN A 236 -15.66 30.52 7.20
CA GLN A 236 -15.03 31.69 7.81
C GLN A 236 -14.89 32.77 6.75
#